data_AF-A0A9D2DPY3-F1
#
_entry.id   AF-A0A9D2DPY3-F1
#
_cell.length_a   1.000
_cell.length_b   1.000
_cell.length_c   1.000
_cell.angle_alpha   90.00
_cell.angle_beta   90.00
_cell.angle_gamma   90.00
#
_symmetry.space_group_name_H-M   'P 1'
#
loop_
_entity.id
_entity.type
_entity.pdbx_description
1 polymer ?
#
loop_
_entity_poly.entity_id
_entity_poly.type
_entity_poly.pdbx_seq_one_letter_code
_entity_poly.pdbx_strand_id
1 'polypeptide(L)'
;MLTYNDIRHNDDVNALIEAGNNALGVLGFTDHGYAHAGLTSKNAGDLLETLGYDERTCELARIAGYMHDIGNAINRSNHAMSGALLAFDILKGLHMDVREAAAIMTAIGNHDEGTAAPVTPLSAALILADKSDVRRSRVRSKEETFDIHDRVNYAVVDSSLSVDKPEKIISLCLQIDTSICAVMDYFEIFLNRMTLCRSAAAFLGMTFELIINETRML
;
A
#
# COMPACT_ATOMS: atom_id res chain seq x y z
N MET A 1 -19.62 15.48 -3.74
CA MET A 1 -18.15 15.37 -3.64
C MET A 1 -17.81 13.91 -3.82
N LEU A 2 -16.84 13.57 -4.66
CA LEU A 2 -16.54 12.18 -5.01
C LEU A 2 -15.92 11.45 -3.81
N THR A 3 -16.39 10.24 -3.54
CA THR A 3 -16.01 9.40 -2.40
C THR A 3 -15.26 8.14 -2.86
N TYR A 4 -14.53 7.51 -1.93
CA TYR A 4 -13.98 6.17 -2.09
C TYR A 4 -15.07 5.17 -2.49
N ASN A 5 -16.29 5.29 -1.95
CA ASN A 5 -17.38 4.40 -2.33
C ASN A 5 -17.75 4.54 -3.81
N ASP A 6 -17.73 5.76 -4.36
CA ASP A 6 -17.97 5.99 -5.79
C ASP A 6 -16.86 5.36 -6.64
N ILE A 7 -15.60 5.51 -6.21
CA ILE A 7 -14.43 4.95 -6.90
C ILE A 7 -14.40 3.42 -6.84
N ARG A 8 -14.75 2.83 -5.70
CA ARG A 8 -14.81 1.37 -5.50
C ARG A 8 -15.84 0.69 -6.41
N HIS A 9 -16.89 1.41 -6.79
CA HIS A 9 -17.94 0.93 -7.69
C HIS A 9 -17.80 1.47 -9.12
N ASN A 10 -16.67 2.10 -9.46
CA ASN A 10 -16.42 2.60 -10.80
C ASN A 10 -15.87 1.49 -11.70
N ASP A 11 -16.58 1.20 -12.78
CA ASP A 11 -16.25 0.11 -13.72
C ASP A 11 -14.89 0.31 -14.39
N ASP A 12 -14.52 1.56 -14.75
CA ASP A 12 -13.24 1.85 -15.41
C ASP A 12 -12.06 1.57 -14.47
N VAL A 13 -12.15 2.02 -13.21
CA VAL A 13 -11.14 1.75 -12.18
C VAL A 13 -11.00 0.25 -11.93
N ASN A 14 -12.12 -0.45 -11.81
CA ASN A 14 -12.15 -1.88 -11.53
C ASN A 14 -11.58 -2.71 -12.69
N ALA A 15 -11.87 -2.33 -13.94
CA ALA A 15 -11.28 -2.97 -15.12
C ALA A 15 -9.75 -2.83 -15.14
N LEU A 16 -9.20 -1.68 -14.72
CA LEU A 16 -7.75 -1.47 -14.63
C LEU A 16 -7.12 -2.30 -13.51
N ILE A 17 -7.76 -2.38 -12.34
CA ILE A 17 -7.31 -3.25 -11.23
C ILE A 17 -7.26 -4.71 -11.71
N GLU A 18 -8.32 -5.21 -12.35
CA GLU A 18 -8.36 -6.58 -12.87
C GLU A 18 -7.29 -6.85 -13.92
N ALA A 19 -7.13 -5.94 -14.89
CA ALA A 19 -6.11 -6.07 -15.93
C ALA A 19 -4.70 -6.13 -15.34
N GLY A 20 -4.35 -5.21 -14.44
CA GLY A 20 -3.05 -5.19 -13.78
C GLY A 20 -2.81 -6.43 -12.93
N ASN A 21 -3.82 -6.83 -12.15
CA ASN A 21 -3.77 -8.02 -11.32
C ASN A 21 -3.57 -9.31 -12.13
N ASN A 22 -4.22 -9.43 -13.29
CA ASN A 22 -4.05 -10.57 -14.19
C ASN A 22 -2.65 -10.57 -14.80
N ALA A 23 -2.16 -9.43 -15.27
CA ALA A 23 -0.82 -9.30 -15.85
C ALA A 23 0.28 -9.67 -14.83
N LEU A 24 0.18 -9.16 -13.61
CA LEU A 24 1.12 -9.47 -12.52
C LEU A 24 1.06 -10.95 -12.11
N GLY A 25 -0.12 -11.57 -12.12
CA GLY A 25 -0.26 -13.01 -11.89
C GLY A 25 0.47 -13.87 -12.93
N VAL A 26 0.46 -13.48 -14.21
CA VAL A 26 1.22 -14.17 -15.27
C VAL A 26 2.73 -14.03 -15.05
N LEU A 27 3.18 -12.91 -14.50
CA LEU A 27 4.59 -12.64 -14.20
C LEU A 27 5.07 -13.25 -12.88
N GLY A 28 4.18 -13.91 -12.12
CA GLY A 28 4.53 -14.55 -10.84
C GLY A 28 4.55 -13.61 -9.63
N PHE A 29 4.01 -12.38 -9.75
CA PHE A 29 3.88 -11.50 -8.59
C PHE A 29 2.67 -11.88 -7.72
N THR A 30 2.68 -11.40 -6.47
CA THR A 30 1.59 -11.54 -5.52
C THR A 30 0.30 -10.81 -5.94
N ASP A 31 -0.79 -11.01 -5.21
CA ASP A 31 -2.07 -10.31 -5.41
C ASP A 31 -1.93 -8.80 -5.33
N HIS A 32 -2.41 -8.13 -6.38
CA HIS A 32 -2.60 -6.68 -6.46
C HIS A 32 -4.04 -6.38 -6.92
N GLY A 33 -4.99 -7.23 -6.49
CA GLY A 33 -6.40 -7.14 -6.87
C GLY A 33 -7.21 -6.37 -5.85
N TYR A 34 -8.54 -6.57 -5.85
CA TYR A 34 -9.46 -5.85 -4.96
C TYR A 34 -9.16 -6.02 -3.47
N ALA A 35 -8.61 -7.16 -3.06
CA ALA A 35 -8.27 -7.43 -1.67
C ALA A 35 -7.08 -6.59 -1.20
N HIS A 36 -6.07 -6.41 -2.05
CA HIS A 36 -4.95 -5.51 -1.81
C HIS A 36 -5.39 -4.04 -1.87
N ALA A 37 -6.00 -3.62 -2.98
CA ALA A 37 -6.48 -2.24 -3.15
C ALA A 37 -7.43 -1.79 -2.03
N GLY A 38 -8.36 -2.67 -1.62
CA GLY A 38 -9.29 -2.41 -0.54
C GLY A 38 -8.63 -2.28 0.84
N LEU A 39 -7.63 -3.12 1.14
CA LEU A 39 -6.91 -3.05 2.41
C LEU A 39 -6.00 -1.81 2.46
N THR A 40 -5.26 -1.53 1.39
CA THR A 40 -4.42 -0.33 1.26
C THR A 40 -5.26 0.94 1.40
N SER A 41 -6.40 1.01 0.72
CA SER A 41 -7.39 2.09 0.87
C SER A 41 -7.82 2.28 2.32
N LYS A 42 -8.28 1.20 2.97
CA LYS A 42 -8.76 1.25 4.36
C LYS A 42 -7.64 1.75 5.29
N ASN A 43 -6.47 1.13 5.23
CA ASN A 43 -5.35 1.47 6.11
C ASN A 43 -4.88 2.91 5.90
N ALA A 44 -4.79 3.40 4.65
CA ALA A 44 -4.39 4.78 4.38
C ALA A 44 -5.37 5.80 5.01
N GLY A 45 -6.67 5.57 4.89
CA GLY A 45 -7.70 6.40 5.52
C GLY A 45 -7.65 6.33 7.05
N ASP A 46 -7.61 5.12 7.59
CA ASP A 46 -7.67 4.88 9.04
C ASP A 46 -6.42 5.41 9.76
N LEU A 47 -5.24 5.37 9.11
CA LEU A 47 -4.01 6.00 9.60
C LEU A 47 -4.21 7.50 9.82
N LEU A 48 -4.70 8.22 8.80
CA LEU A 48 -4.90 9.67 8.89
C LEU A 48 -6.04 10.05 9.83
N GLU A 49 -7.12 9.27 9.83
CA GLU A 49 -8.24 9.45 10.76
C GLU A 49 -7.76 9.27 12.20
N THR A 50 -6.98 8.22 12.45
CA THR A 50 -6.33 8.03 13.74
C THR A 50 -5.39 9.19 14.02
N LEU A 51 -4.63 9.73 13.09
CA LEU A 51 -3.79 10.89 13.40
C LEU A 51 -4.55 12.23 13.57
N GLY A 52 -5.87 12.24 13.40
CA GLY A 52 -6.72 13.41 13.62
C GLY A 52 -6.81 14.38 12.44
N TYR A 53 -6.52 13.90 11.22
CA TYR A 53 -6.76 14.67 10.00
C TYR A 53 -8.26 14.81 9.73
N ASP A 54 -8.64 15.81 8.94
CA ASP A 54 -10.03 16.04 8.57
C ASP A 54 -10.60 14.90 7.70
N GLU A 55 -11.93 14.76 7.73
CA GLU A 55 -12.65 13.70 7.02
C GLU A 55 -12.33 13.69 5.52
N ARG A 56 -12.16 14.87 4.89
CA ARG A 56 -11.87 14.93 3.46
C ARG A 56 -10.46 14.44 3.15
N THR A 57 -9.46 14.83 3.93
CA THR A 57 -8.10 14.30 3.80
C THR A 57 -8.07 12.76 3.93
N CYS A 58 -8.82 12.20 4.89
CA CYS A 58 -8.94 10.76 5.06
C CYS A 58 -9.61 10.09 3.84
N GLU A 59 -10.65 10.72 3.30
CA GLU A 59 -11.37 10.24 2.11
C GLU A 59 -10.48 10.22 0.86
N LEU A 60 -9.66 11.26 0.66
CA LEU A 60 -8.70 11.31 -0.45
C LEU A 60 -7.59 10.25 -0.30
N ALA A 61 -7.16 9.94 0.92
CA ALA A 61 -6.22 8.85 1.18
C ALA A 61 -6.82 7.48 0.83
N ARG A 62 -8.11 7.25 1.13
CA ARG A 62 -8.84 6.03 0.72
C ARG A 62 -8.90 5.90 -0.80
N ILE A 63 -9.26 6.98 -1.50
CA ILE A 63 -9.28 7.01 -2.97
C ILE A 63 -7.88 6.71 -3.54
N ALA A 64 -6.84 7.37 -3.04
CA ALA A 64 -5.47 7.14 -3.47
C ALA A 64 -5.04 5.68 -3.24
N GLY A 65 -5.34 5.12 -2.06
CA GLY A 65 -5.03 3.73 -1.74
C GLY A 65 -5.77 2.71 -2.60
N TYR A 66 -7.00 2.98 -3.01
CA TYR A 66 -7.71 2.07 -3.92
C TYR A 66 -7.16 2.12 -5.35
N MET A 67 -6.72 3.29 -5.80
CA MET A 67 -6.27 3.53 -7.18
C MET A 67 -4.76 3.37 -7.39
N HIS A 68 -3.95 3.21 -6.33
CA HIS A 68 -2.49 3.37 -6.42
C HIS A 68 -1.81 2.46 -7.45
N ASP A 69 -2.35 1.27 -7.64
CA ASP A 69 -1.77 0.22 -8.48
C ASP A 69 -2.42 0.07 -9.87
N ILE A 70 -3.36 0.93 -10.26
CA ILE A 70 -4.04 0.82 -11.57
C ILE A 70 -3.07 0.93 -12.76
N GLY A 71 -1.90 1.53 -12.54
CA GLY A 71 -0.83 1.58 -13.55
C GLY A 71 -0.27 0.21 -13.94
N ASN A 72 -0.43 -0.82 -13.10
CA ASN A 72 0.00 -2.18 -13.44
C ASN A 72 -0.79 -2.75 -14.63
N ALA A 73 -1.96 -2.18 -14.97
CA ALA A 73 -2.69 -2.51 -16.20
C ALA A 73 -1.86 -2.23 -17.48
N ILE A 74 -0.89 -1.31 -17.40
CA ILE A 74 0.04 -0.99 -18.48
C ILE A 74 1.32 -1.80 -18.32
N ASN A 75 2.00 -1.66 -17.17
CA ASN A 75 3.23 -2.38 -16.86
C ASN A 75 3.57 -2.27 -15.37
N ARG A 76 4.31 -3.24 -14.82
CA ARG A 76 4.89 -3.14 -13.47
C ARG A 76 5.92 -2.01 -13.38
N SER A 77 6.72 -1.84 -14.43
CA SER A 77 7.72 -0.78 -14.52
C SER A 77 7.03 0.58 -14.57
N ASN A 78 7.41 1.47 -13.63
CA ASN A 78 6.85 2.80 -13.49
C ASN A 78 5.32 2.83 -13.27
N HIS A 79 4.74 1.76 -12.69
CA HIS A 79 3.30 1.69 -12.46
C HIS A 79 2.77 2.88 -11.64
N ALA A 80 3.54 3.40 -10.68
CA ALA A 80 3.19 4.61 -9.93
C ALA A 80 2.98 5.83 -10.85
N MET A 81 3.82 6.02 -11.86
CA MET A 81 3.72 7.16 -12.78
C MET A 81 2.52 7.00 -13.73
N SER A 82 2.38 5.83 -14.35
CA SER A 82 1.21 5.56 -15.20
C SER A 82 -0.09 5.59 -14.41
N GLY A 83 -0.09 5.03 -13.19
CA GLY A 83 -1.25 5.01 -12.30
C GLY A 83 -1.66 6.40 -11.86
N ALA A 84 -0.70 7.27 -11.54
CA ALA A 84 -0.97 8.67 -11.22
C ALA A 84 -1.64 9.41 -12.38
N LEU A 85 -1.17 9.22 -13.62
CA LEU A 85 -1.76 9.84 -14.81
C LEU A 85 -3.17 9.30 -15.10
N LEU A 86 -3.37 7.98 -15.04
CA LEU A 86 -4.68 7.35 -15.22
C LEU A 86 -5.68 7.82 -14.15
N ALA A 87 -5.25 7.85 -12.88
CA ALA A 87 -6.09 8.30 -11.79
C ALA A 87 -6.49 9.77 -11.94
N PHE A 88 -5.54 10.64 -12.29
CA PHE A 88 -5.84 12.05 -12.52
C PHE A 88 -6.86 12.25 -13.65
N ASP A 89 -6.73 11.50 -14.75
CA ASP A 89 -7.66 11.59 -15.88
C ASP A 89 -9.07 11.12 -15.50
N ILE A 90 -9.18 9.93 -14.90
CA ILE A 90 -10.45 9.35 -14.43
C ILE A 90 -11.14 10.30 -13.44
N LEU A 91 -10.41 10.77 -12.42
CA LEU A 91 -10.98 11.64 -11.38
C LEU A 91 -11.50 12.97 -11.95
N LYS A 92 -10.78 13.57 -12.90
CA LYS A 92 -11.27 14.75 -13.63
C LYS A 92 -12.50 14.43 -14.48
N GLY A 93 -12.52 13.27 -15.14
CA GLY A 93 -13.68 12.80 -15.90
C GLY A 93 -14.94 12.65 -15.03
N LEU A 94 -14.75 12.28 -13.76
CA LEU A 94 -15.77 12.21 -12.72
C LEU A 94 -16.08 13.56 -12.04
N HIS A 95 -15.60 14.67 -12.60
CA HIS A 95 -15.81 16.04 -12.10
C HIS A 95 -15.30 16.29 -10.67
N MET A 96 -14.26 15.55 -10.22
CA MET A 96 -13.56 15.88 -8.98
C MET A 96 -12.87 17.24 -9.09
N ASP A 97 -12.76 17.97 -7.97
CA ASP A 97 -11.97 19.19 -7.92
C ASP A 97 -10.51 18.91 -8.32
N VAL A 98 -9.95 19.78 -9.17
CA VAL A 98 -8.62 19.56 -9.75
C VAL A 98 -7.51 19.50 -8.70
N ARG A 99 -7.66 20.19 -7.56
CA ARG A 99 -6.67 20.18 -6.47
C ARG A 99 -6.72 18.85 -5.72
N GLU A 100 -7.91 18.29 -5.52
CA GLU A 100 -8.08 16.98 -4.92
C GLU A 100 -7.53 15.87 -5.82
N ALA A 101 -7.86 15.91 -7.12
CA ALA A 101 -7.31 14.99 -8.10
C ALA A 101 -5.78 15.08 -8.18
N ALA A 102 -5.22 16.30 -8.12
CA ALA A 102 -3.77 16.50 -8.09
C ALA A 102 -3.12 15.99 -6.79
N ALA A 103 -3.81 16.08 -5.65
CA ALA A 103 -3.33 15.53 -4.38
C ALA A 103 -3.26 14.00 -4.43
N ILE A 104 -4.28 13.34 -4.98
CA ILE A 104 -4.29 11.88 -5.20
C ILE A 104 -3.20 11.49 -6.20
N MET A 105 -3.09 12.18 -7.34
CA MET A 105 -2.05 11.97 -8.33
C MET A 105 -0.64 12.07 -7.71
N THR A 106 -0.41 13.07 -6.85
CA THR A 106 0.87 13.25 -6.15
C THR A 106 1.14 12.10 -5.20
N ALA A 107 0.14 11.63 -4.45
CA ALA A 107 0.29 10.48 -3.56
C ALA A 107 0.65 9.21 -4.34
N ILE A 108 -0.07 8.91 -5.41
CA ILE A 108 0.17 7.73 -6.25
C ILE A 108 1.55 7.83 -6.93
N GLY A 109 1.95 8.98 -7.45
CA GLY A 109 3.25 9.13 -8.11
C GLY A 109 4.45 8.91 -7.18
N ASN A 110 4.28 9.02 -5.86
CA ASN A 110 5.38 8.94 -4.89
C ASN A 110 5.31 7.71 -3.97
N HIS A 111 4.51 6.68 -4.29
CA HIS A 111 4.35 5.52 -3.39
C HIS A 111 5.29 4.34 -3.68
N ASP A 112 5.81 4.21 -4.91
CA ASP A 112 6.56 3.02 -5.34
C ASP A 112 8.07 3.12 -5.10
N GLU A 113 8.70 1.99 -4.79
CA GLU A 113 10.02 1.89 -4.14
C GLU A 113 11.15 2.64 -4.86
N GLY A 114 11.14 2.66 -6.20
CA GLY A 114 12.19 3.29 -6.98
C GLY A 114 12.22 4.82 -6.88
N THR A 115 11.09 5.44 -6.58
CA THR A 115 10.94 6.91 -6.54
C THR A 115 10.12 7.40 -5.34
N ALA A 116 9.94 6.54 -4.33
CA ALA A 116 9.04 6.82 -3.23
C ALA A 116 9.53 7.99 -2.36
N ALA A 117 8.62 8.91 -2.06
CA ALA A 117 8.89 10.05 -1.20
C ALA A 117 7.61 10.49 -0.47
N PRO A 118 7.58 10.52 0.88
CA PRO A 118 6.45 11.04 1.62
C PRO A 118 6.44 12.57 1.55
N VAL A 119 5.91 13.14 0.48
CA VAL A 119 5.90 14.60 0.21
C VAL A 119 4.62 15.28 0.71
N THR A 120 3.59 14.50 1.02
CA THR A 120 2.30 14.94 1.58
C THR A 120 1.77 13.92 2.60
N PRO A 121 0.83 14.29 3.49
CA PRO A 121 0.19 13.34 4.39
C PRO A 121 -0.46 12.15 3.66
N LEU A 122 -1.08 12.39 2.49
CA LEU A 122 -1.66 11.33 1.65
C LEU A 122 -0.58 10.37 1.15
N SER A 123 0.54 10.87 0.62
CA SER A 123 1.63 10.02 0.14
C SER A 123 2.26 9.20 1.29
N ALA A 124 2.43 9.80 2.47
CA ALA A 124 2.97 9.11 3.63
C ALA A 124 2.03 7.99 4.11
N ALA A 125 0.73 8.27 4.23
CA ALA A 125 -0.26 7.26 4.58
C ALA A 125 -0.35 6.14 3.55
N LEU A 126 -0.28 6.48 2.25
CA LEU A 126 -0.29 5.51 1.17
C LEU A 126 0.94 4.59 1.21
N ILE A 127 2.14 5.14 1.39
CA ILE A 127 3.38 4.37 1.54
C ILE A 127 3.26 3.40 2.72
N LEU A 128 2.84 3.88 3.89
CA LEU A 128 2.66 3.03 5.08
C LEU A 128 1.64 1.92 4.82
N ALA A 129 0.51 2.26 4.21
CA ALA A 129 -0.57 1.30 3.95
C ALA A 129 -0.18 0.21 2.95
N ASP A 130 0.47 0.57 1.84
CA ASP A 130 0.91 -0.37 0.81
C ASP A 130 2.08 -1.24 1.29
N LYS A 131 3.15 -0.60 1.77
CA LYS A 131 4.39 -1.31 2.13
C LYS A 131 4.25 -2.19 3.37
N SER A 132 3.20 -1.98 4.17
CA SER A 132 2.85 -2.84 5.31
C SER A 132 1.86 -3.96 4.95
N ASP A 133 1.31 -4.03 3.73
CA ASP A 133 0.45 -5.16 3.31
C ASP A 133 1.30 -6.40 2.95
N VAL A 134 1.84 -7.03 3.99
CA VAL A 134 2.58 -8.29 3.93
C VAL A 134 1.75 -9.37 4.62
N ARG A 135 1.25 -10.34 3.85
CA ARG A 135 0.39 -11.43 4.35
C ARG A 135 0.37 -12.61 3.39
N ARG A 136 0.20 -13.81 3.95
CA ARG A 136 0.11 -15.07 3.21
C ARG A 136 -0.95 -15.06 2.10
N SER A 137 -2.09 -14.43 2.32
CA SER A 137 -3.21 -14.42 1.37
C SER A 137 -2.92 -13.68 0.06
N ARG A 138 -1.79 -12.96 -0.05
CA ARG A 138 -1.34 -12.36 -1.31
C ARG A 138 -0.63 -13.37 -2.22
N VAL A 139 -0.16 -14.50 -1.71
CA VAL A 139 0.60 -15.47 -2.50
C VAL A 139 -0.33 -16.26 -3.41
N ARG A 140 -0.02 -16.27 -4.71
CA ARG A 140 -0.84 -16.90 -5.76
C ARG A 140 -0.34 -18.27 -6.18
N SER A 141 0.98 -18.42 -6.11
CA SER A 141 1.73 -19.59 -6.52
C SER A 141 1.45 -20.76 -5.58
N LYS A 142 1.73 -21.97 -6.06
CA LYS A 142 1.78 -23.16 -5.20
C LYS A 142 3.13 -23.18 -4.50
N GLU A 143 3.19 -23.77 -3.29
CA GLU A 143 4.42 -23.84 -2.48
C GLU A 143 5.64 -24.36 -3.25
N GLU A 144 5.43 -25.31 -4.18
CA GLU A 144 6.46 -25.89 -5.05
C GLU A 144 7.16 -24.89 -5.99
N THR A 145 6.58 -23.71 -6.19
CA THR A 145 7.01 -22.69 -7.17
C THR A 145 7.39 -21.35 -6.54
N PHE A 146 7.47 -21.28 -5.20
CA PHE A 146 7.75 -20.02 -4.51
C PHE A 146 9.11 -19.43 -4.87
N ASP A 147 9.10 -18.15 -5.23
CA ASP A 147 10.28 -17.31 -5.15
C ASP A 147 10.52 -16.85 -3.70
N ILE A 148 11.52 -15.98 -3.51
CA ILE A 148 11.86 -15.47 -2.17
C ILE A 148 10.75 -14.56 -1.62
N HIS A 149 10.06 -13.79 -2.45
CA HIS A 149 8.97 -12.88 -2.04
C HIS A 149 7.73 -13.68 -1.63
N ASP A 150 7.38 -14.70 -2.40
CA ASP A 150 6.28 -15.63 -2.12
C ASP A 150 6.54 -16.35 -0.81
N ARG A 151 7.76 -16.87 -0.60
CA ARG A 151 8.11 -17.58 0.64
C ARG A 151 7.98 -16.67 1.86
N VAL A 152 8.49 -15.43 1.79
CA VAL A 152 8.38 -14.49 2.91
C VAL A 152 6.93 -14.09 3.17
N ASN A 153 6.16 -13.75 2.14
CA ASN A 153 4.73 -13.42 2.32
C ASN A 153 3.96 -14.62 2.87
N TYR A 154 4.24 -15.83 2.37
CA TYR A 154 3.60 -17.05 2.82
C TYR A 154 3.93 -17.38 4.28
N ALA A 155 5.14 -17.08 4.74
CA ALA A 155 5.53 -17.29 6.13
C ALA A 155 4.75 -16.37 7.10
N VAL A 156 4.22 -15.23 6.65
CA VAL A 156 3.43 -14.32 7.51
C VAL A 156 2.02 -14.87 7.76
N VAL A 157 1.80 -15.46 8.93
CA VAL A 157 0.50 -16.01 9.38
C VAL A 157 -0.44 -14.95 9.92
N ASP A 158 0.08 -13.86 10.47
CA ASP A 158 -0.70 -12.73 10.95
C ASP A 158 0.07 -11.42 10.72
N SER A 159 -0.67 -10.37 10.42
CA SER A 159 -0.13 -9.05 10.10
C SER A 159 -1.09 -7.96 10.53
N SER A 160 -0.59 -6.99 11.29
CA SER A 160 -1.37 -5.83 11.74
C SER A 160 -0.54 -4.56 11.72
N LEU A 161 -1.21 -3.46 11.38
CA LEU A 161 -0.66 -2.11 11.42
C LEU A 161 -1.48 -1.29 12.43
N SER A 162 -0.82 -0.77 13.46
CA SER A 162 -1.47 -0.03 14.54
C SER A 162 -0.80 1.32 14.78
N VAL A 163 -1.57 2.27 15.29
CA VAL A 163 -1.09 3.62 15.64
C VAL A 163 -1.31 3.87 17.13
N ASP A 164 -0.21 4.11 17.85
CA ASP A 164 -0.22 4.64 19.21
C ASP A 164 0.05 6.15 19.16
N LYS A 165 -1.02 6.96 19.27
CA LYS A 165 -0.89 8.42 19.23
C LYS A 165 -0.13 8.99 20.44
N PRO A 166 -0.42 8.59 21.70
CA PRO A 166 0.31 9.07 22.87
C PRO A 166 1.82 8.88 22.76
N GLU A 167 2.27 7.69 22.36
CA GLU A 167 3.70 7.36 22.25
C GLU A 167 4.30 7.78 20.91
N LYS A 168 3.47 8.27 19.98
CA LYS A 168 3.83 8.63 18.60
C LYS A 168 4.46 7.47 17.84
N ILE A 169 3.89 6.28 17.95
CA ILE A 169 4.40 5.06 17.32
C ILE A 169 3.40 4.54 16.28
N ILE A 170 3.92 4.09 15.14
CA ILE A 170 3.22 3.24 14.17
C ILE A 170 3.92 1.89 14.16
N SER A 171 3.21 0.83 14.53
CA SER A 171 3.77 -0.52 14.67
C SER A 171 3.25 -1.42 13.55
N LEU A 172 4.16 -2.02 12.79
CA LEU A 172 3.86 -3.17 11.94
C LEU A 172 4.21 -4.44 12.72
N CYS A 173 3.19 -5.20 13.13
CA CYS A 173 3.33 -6.43 13.88
C CYS A 173 3.07 -7.62 12.97
N LEU A 174 4.06 -8.52 12.86
CA LEU A 174 4.00 -9.73 12.05
C LEU A 174 4.20 -10.96 12.91
N GLN A 175 3.42 -12.00 12.64
CA GLN A 175 3.71 -13.35 13.09
C GLN A 175 4.20 -14.16 11.88
N ILE A 176 5.42 -14.68 11.97
CA ILE A 176 6.11 -15.40 10.90
C ILE A 176 6.36 -16.83 11.35
N ASP A 177 5.96 -17.78 10.50
CA ASP A 177 6.32 -19.19 10.64
C ASP A 177 7.79 -19.40 10.25
N THR A 178 8.64 -19.50 11.27
CA THR A 178 10.10 -19.65 11.10
C THR A 178 10.53 -21.02 10.57
N SER A 179 9.60 -21.98 10.47
CA SER A 179 9.86 -23.25 9.77
C SER A 179 9.84 -23.09 8.25
N ILE A 180 9.14 -22.07 7.74
CA ILE A 180 9.04 -21.75 6.31
C ILE A 180 10.14 -20.78 5.89
N CYS A 181 10.39 -19.75 6.70
CA CYS A 181 11.30 -18.66 6.35
C CYS A 181 12.02 -18.11 7.57
N ALA A 182 13.33 -17.90 7.48
CA ALA A 182 14.06 -17.24 8.55
C ALA A 182 13.66 -15.76 8.62
N VAL A 183 13.72 -15.17 9.83
CA VAL A 183 13.46 -13.73 10.02
C VAL A 183 14.43 -12.87 9.20
N MET A 184 15.67 -13.32 9.02
CA MET A 184 16.68 -12.59 8.21
C MET A 184 16.29 -12.49 6.73
N ASP A 185 15.65 -13.52 6.17
CA ASP A 185 15.19 -13.50 4.77
C ASP A 185 14.09 -12.44 4.58
N TYR A 186 13.22 -12.26 5.59
CA TYR A 186 12.25 -11.16 5.59
C TYR A 186 12.96 -9.81 5.48
N PHE A 187 13.98 -9.58 6.30
CA PHE A 187 14.74 -8.34 6.25
C PHE A 187 15.43 -8.12 4.92
N GLU A 188 16.06 -9.13 4.34
CA GLU A 188 16.79 -8.98 3.07
C GLU A 188 15.88 -8.45 1.95
N ILE A 189 14.63 -8.90 1.90
CA ILE A 189 13.67 -8.52 0.87
C ILE A 189 12.96 -7.21 1.21
N PHE A 190 12.57 -7.02 2.47
CA PHE A 190 11.69 -5.93 2.88
C PHE A 190 12.43 -4.73 3.47
N LEU A 191 13.77 -4.76 3.60
CA LEU A 191 14.52 -3.65 4.21
C LEU A 191 14.20 -2.30 3.56
N ASN A 192 14.20 -2.24 2.22
CA ASN A 192 13.87 -1.00 1.50
C ASN A 192 12.45 -0.52 1.83
N ARG A 193 11.48 -1.44 1.87
CA ARG A 193 10.09 -1.14 2.25
C ARG A 193 10.00 -0.60 3.68
N MET A 194 10.74 -1.19 4.61
CA MET A 194 10.78 -0.73 6.00
C MET A 194 11.45 0.65 6.13
N THR A 195 12.47 0.95 5.33
CA THR A 195 13.04 2.30 5.24
C THR A 195 12.00 3.31 4.78
N LEU A 196 11.20 2.98 3.76
CA LEU A 196 10.11 3.85 3.28
C LEU A 196 9.04 4.06 4.35
N CYS A 197 8.63 2.99 5.06
CA CYS A 197 7.70 3.11 6.18
C CYS A 197 8.24 4.03 7.28
N ARG A 198 9.53 3.93 7.62
CA ARG A 198 10.19 4.84 8.58
C ARG A 198 10.16 6.29 8.12
N SER A 199 10.50 6.56 6.86
CA SER A 199 10.45 7.91 6.29
C SER A 199 9.02 8.47 6.28
N ALA A 200 8.03 7.64 5.93
CA ALA A 200 6.63 8.03 5.89
C ALA A 200 6.06 8.30 7.30
N ALA A 201 6.35 7.45 8.28
CA ALA A 201 5.98 7.69 9.67
C ALA A 201 6.62 8.99 10.20
N ALA A 202 7.91 9.19 9.92
CA ALA A 202 8.63 10.40 10.34
C ALA A 202 8.00 11.67 9.74
N PHE A 203 7.57 11.64 8.48
CA PHE A 203 6.84 12.75 7.86
C PHE A 203 5.53 13.08 8.61
N LEU A 204 4.82 12.06 9.08
CA LEU A 204 3.61 12.20 9.88
C LEU A 204 3.87 12.56 11.35
N GLY A 205 5.14 12.78 11.74
CA GLY A 205 5.53 13.09 13.11
C GLY A 205 5.53 11.89 14.06
N MET A 206 5.63 10.67 13.50
CA MET A 206 5.57 9.39 14.20
C MET A 206 6.89 8.61 14.04
N THR A 207 7.11 7.64 14.91
CA THR A 207 8.18 6.65 14.80
C THR A 207 7.60 5.35 14.27
N PHE A 208 8.22 4.75 13.25
CA PHE A 208 7.84 3.42 12.77
C PHE A 208 8.65 2.35 13.51
N GLU A 209 7.97 1.28 13.92
CA GLU A 209 8.61 0.07 14.43
C GLU A 209 8.07 -1.18 13.72
N LEU A 210 8.96 -2.16 13.54
CA LEU A 210 8.63 -3.50 13.06
C LEU A 210 8.75 -4.46 14.24
N ILE A 211 7.72 -5.27 14.46
CA ILE A 211 7.71 -6.32 15.49
C ILE A 211 7.46 -7.64 14.77
N ILE A 212 8.38 -8.60 14.90
CA ILE A 212 8.23 -9.94 14.32
C ILE A 212 8.31 -10.95 15.46
N ASN A 213 7.28 -11.80 15.60
CA ASN A 213 7.22 -12.83 16.66
C ASN A 213 7.54 -12.24 18.04
N GLU A 214 6.83 -11.15 18.40
CA GLU A 214 6.99 -10.42 19.67
C GLU A 214 8.35 -9.76 19.89
N THR A 215 9.26 -9.87 18.92
CA THR A 215 10.59 -9.27 18.99
C THR A 215 10.59 -7.97 18.21
N ARG A 216 10.96 -6.87 18.89
CA ARG A 216 11.16 -5.58 18.23
C ARG A 216 12.41 -5.64 17.35
N MET A 217 12.24 -5.31 16.09
CA MET A 217 13.29 -5.25 15.09
C MET A 217 13.87 -3.82 15.07
N LEU A 218 15.18 -3.72 15.35
CA LEU A 218 15.92 -2.45 15.46
C LEU A 218 16.07 -1.73 14.11
#